data_AF-A0A7C4ARM3-F1
#
_entry.id   AF-A0A7C4ARM3-F1
#
_cell.length_a   1.000
_cell.length_b   1.000
_cell.length_c   1.000
_cell.angle_alpha   90.00
_cell.angle_beta   90.00
_cell.angle_gamma   90.00
#
_symmetry.space_group_name_H-M   'P 1'
#
loop_
_entity.id
_entity.type
_entity.pdbx_description
1 polymer ?
#
loop_
_entity_poly.entity_id
_entity_poly.type
_entity_poly.pdbx_seq_one_letter_code
_entity_poly.pdbx_strand_id
1 'polypeptide(L)'
;MQQRNTERDLEAYEFILNLLERKGLLAERLPYTPALLEEAVFFAYKMRLVTQGEVKRLLGLDRDQLKALINTWNSGDEGNCTCRMAINPFAAEI
;
A
#
# COMPACT_ATOMS: atom_id res chain seq x y z
N MET A 1 -2.49 22.03 -3.11
CA MET A 1 -2.83 20.63 -3.46
C MET A 1 -1.71 20.11 -4.34
N GLN A 2 -0.94 19.14 -3.86
CA GLN A 2 0.26 18.66 -4.56
C GLN A 2 -0.17 17.86 -5.80
N GLN A 3 0.23 18.31 -6.98
CA GLN A 3 0.24 17.50 -8.20
C GLN A 3 1.18 16.31 -7.96
N ARG A 4 0.62 15.17 -7.55
CA ARG A 4 1.33 13.90 -7.54
C ARG A 4 1.58 13.49 -8.99
N ASN A 5 2.82 13.09 -9.30
CA ASN A 5 3.21 12.62 -10.63
C ASN A 5 2.47 11.32 -10.95
N THR A 6 1.38 11.42 -11.70
CA THR A 6 0.49 10.29 -12.04
C THR A 6 1.25 9.11 -12.64
N GLU A 7 2.26 9.35 -13.48
CA GLU A 7 3.08 8.30 -14.10
C GLU A 7 3.89 7.50 -13.06
N ARG A 8 4.52 8.19 -12.11
CA ARG A 8 5.31 7.53 -11.05
C ARG A 8 4.41 6.69 -10.14
N ASP A 9 3.23 7.21 -9.80
CA ASP A 9 2.31 6.50 -8.93
C ASP A 9 1.68 5.28 -9.66
N LEU A 10 1.45 5.37 -10.96
CA LEU A 10 1.07 4.22 -11.81
C LEU A 10 2.18 3.16 -11.86
N GLU A 11 3.44 3.55 -12.05
CA GLU A 11 4.58 2.62 -12.01
C GLU A 11 4.73 1.94 -10.65
N ALA A 12 4.58 2.69 -9.56
CA ALA A 12 4.59 2.16 -8.21
C ALA A 12 3.44 1.19 -7.97
N TYR A 13 2.26 1.48 -8.52
CA TYR A 13 1.09 0.63 -8.43
C TYR A 13 1.28 -0.68 -9.22
N GLU A 14 1.74 -0.60 -10.46
CA GLU A 14 2.06 -1.80 -11.23
C GLU A 14 3.15 -2.64 -10.58
N PHE A 15 4.19 -2.00 -10.01
CA PHE A 15 5.22 -2.70 -9.28
C PHE A 15 4.64 -3.50 -8.10
N ILE A 16 3.78 -2.87 -7.28
CA ILE A 16 3.24 -3.55 -6.10
C ILE A 16 2.24 -4.65 -6.47
N LEU A 17 1.40 -4.44 -7.50
CA LEU A 17 0.50 -5.50 -8.00
C LEU A 17 1.30 -6.70 -8.50
N ASN A 18 2.35 -6.48 -9.30
CA ASN A 18 3.22 -7.55 -9.76
C ASN A 18 3.90 -8.31 -8.60
N LEU A 19 4.30 -7.59 -7.54
CA LEU A 19 4.86 -8.22 -6.34
C LEU A 19 3.83 -9.11 -5.64
N LEU A 20 2.61 -8.61 -5.45
CA LEU A 20 1.51 -9.36 -4.82
C LEU A 20 1.11 -10.58 -5.64
N GLU A 21 1.03 -10.44 -6.97
CA GLU A 21 0.74 -11.53 -7.91
C GLU A 21 1.79 -12.64 -7.82
N ARG A 22 3.08 -12.29 -7.84
CA ARG A 22 4.19 -13.27 -7.69
C ARG A 22 4.19 -13.99 -6.34
N LYS A 23 3.53 -13.43 -5.33
CA LYS A 23 3.37 -14.04 -4.01
C LYS A 23 2.06 -14.80 -3.86
N GLY A 24 1.21 -14.82 -4.89
CA GLY A 24 -0.11 -15.45 -4.85
C GLY A 24 -1.10 -14.71 -3.94
N LEU A 25 -0.90 -13.40 -3.72
CA LEU A 25 -1.70 -12.57 -2.80
C LEU A 25 -2.62 -11.59 -3.55
N LEU A 26 -2.62 -11.64 -4.88
CA LEU A 26 -3.45 -10.82 -5.75
C LEU A 26 -4.49 -11.71 -6.44
N ALA A 27 -5.78 -11.53 -6.18
CA ALA A 27 -6.84 -12.22 -6.91
C ALA A 27 -7.31 -11.42 -8.14
N GLU A 28 -7.38 -10.09 -8.04
CA GLU A 28 -7.80 -9.21 -9.13
C GLU A 28 -6.91 -7.95 -9.24
N ARG A 29 -6.70 -7.48 -10.48
CA ARG A 29 -6.04 -6.19 -10.77
C ARG A 29 -7.09 -5.09 -10.88
N LEU A 30 -7.28 -4.36 -9.80
CA LEU A 30 -8.19 -3.20 -9.76
C LEU A 30 -7.56 -1.97 -10.45
N PRO A 31 -8.36 -1.12 -11.12
CA PRO A 31 -7.85 0.08 -11.77
C PRO A 31 -7.19 1.02 -10.76
N TYR A 32 -6.13 1.70 -11.19
CA TYR A 32 -5.36 2.59 -10.33
C TYR A 32 -6.24 3.67 -9.69
N THR A 33 -6.12 3.76 -8.37
CA THR A 33 -6.46 4.96 -7.61
C THR A 33 -5.36 5.23 -6.59
N PRO A 34 -5.15 6.50 -6.17
CA PRO A 34 -4.18 6.81 -5.12
C PRO A 34 -4.46 6.07 -3.81
N ALA A 35 -5.74 5.80 -3.50
CA ALA A 35 -6.14 5.04 -2.32
C ALA A 35 -5.72 3.56 -2.43
N LEU A 36 -5.97 2.92 -3.58
CA LEU A 36 -5.57 1.53 -3.82
C LEU A 36 -4.05 1.34 -3.82
N LEU A 37 -3.30 2.33 -4.30
CA LEU A 37 -1.84 2.31 -4.18
C LEU A 37 -1.40 2.31 -2.71
N GLU A 38 -1.96 3.20 -1.89
CA GLU A 38 -1.65 3.24 -0.46
C GLU A 38 -2.03 1.93 0.24
N GLU A 39 -3.21 1.38 -0.06
CA GLU A 39 -3.69 0.11 0.50
C GLU A 39 -2.80 -1.08 0.10
N ALA A 40 -2.42 -1.17 -1.18
CA ALA A 40 -1.53 -2.22 -1.66
C ALA A 40 -0.14 -2.15 -0.99
N VAL A 41 0.41 -0.95 -0.85
CA VAL A 41 1.70 -0.72 -0.17
C VAL A 41 1.59 -1.03 1.32
N PHE A 42 0.50 -0.62 1.98
CA PHE A 42 0.23 -0.96 3.37
C PHE A 42 0.18 -2.48 3.58
N PHE A 43 -0.61 -3.18 2.75
CA PHE A 43 -0.74 -4.63 2.82
C PHE A 43 0.61 -5.32 2.62
N ALA A 44 1.35 -4.95 1.57
CA ALA A 44 2.67 -5.49 1.32
C ALA A 44 3.67 -5.22 2.46
N TYR A 45 3.60 -4.04 3.08
CA TYR A 45 4.43 -3.70 4.24
C TYR A 45 4.09 -4.56 5.46
N LYS A 46 2.81 -4.74 5.77
CA LYS A 46 2.35 -5.57 6.89
C LYS A 46 2.68 -7.05 6.69
N MET A 47 2.61 -7.53 5.46
CA MET A 47 3.07 -8.87 5.06
C MET A 47 4.59 -9.01 4.99
N ARG A 48 5.35 -7.95 5.31
CA ARG A 48 6.81 -7.90 5.27
C ARG A 48 7.41 -8.20 3.89
N LEU A 49 6.67 -7.90 2.83
CA LEU A 49 7.11 -8.05 1.44
C LEU A 49 7.93 -6.85 0.97
N VAL A 50 7.72 -5.69 1.60
CA VAL A 50 8.47 -4.46 1.35
C VAL A 50 8.93 -3.83 2.67
N THR A 51 10.04 -3.11 2.60
CA THR A 51 10.66 -2.38 3.71
C THR A 51 10.09 -0.96 3.85
N GLN A 52 10.36 -0.28 4.97
CA GLN A 52 10.00 1.14 5.14
C GLN A 52 10.65 2.04 4.07
N GLY A 53 11.86 1.70 3.61
CA GLY A 53 12.52 2.41 2.53
C GLY A 53 11.78 2.28 1.20
N GLU A 54 11.22 1.10 0.93
CA GLU A 54 10.37 0.87 -0.25
C GLU A 54 9.03 1.57 -0.14
N VAL A 55 8.39 1.59 1.04
CA VAL A 55 7.18 2.39 1.28
C VAL A 55 7.43 3.86 0.95
N LYS A 56 8.54 4.42 1.45
CA LYS A 56 8.95 5.80 1.15
C LYS A 56 9.06 6.05 -0.35
N ARG A 57 9.71 5.14 -1.08
CA ARG A 57 9.92 5.23 -2.53
C ARG A 57 8.60 5.14 -3.30
N LEU A 58 7.77 4.14 -2.99
CA LEU A 58 6.53 3.84 -3.70
C LEU A 58 5.47 4.93 -3.51
N LEU A 59 5.38 5.51 -2.31
CA LEU A 59 4.44 6.59 -2.02
C LEU A 59 5.05 8.00 -2.19
N GLY A 60 6.35 8.09 -2.45
CA GLY A 60 7.05 9.35 -2.66
C GLY A 60 7.15 10.24 -1.45
N LEU A 61 7.26 9.64 -0.28
CA LEU A 61 7.21 10.35 0.98
C LEU A 61 8.58 10.94 1.31
N ASP A 62 8.58 12.09 1.97
CA ASP A 62 9.75 12.53 2.72
C ASP A 62 9.92 11.71 4.02
N ARG A 63 10.95 12.05 4.80
CA ARG A 63 11.27 11.32 6.05
C ARG A 63 10.19 11.50 7.12
N ASP A 64 9.63 12.70 7.25
CA ASP A 64 8.67 13.05 8.30
C ASP A 64 7.30 12.49 7.97
N GLN A 65 6.90 12.56 6.69
CA GLN A 65 5.72 11.91 6.14
C GLN A 65 5.79 10.38 6.32
N LEU A 66 6.92 9.75 6.00
CA LEU A 66 7.10 8.31 6.23
C LEU A 66 6.94 7.99 7.72
N LYS A 67 7.60 8.73 8.60
CA LYS A 67 7.53 8.50 10.05
C LYS A 67 6.09 8.63 10.56
N ALA A 68 5.36 9.66 10.14
CA ALA A 68 3.96 9.84 10.49
C ALA A 68 3.11 8.67 9.99
N LEU A 69 3.25 8.28 8.71
CA LEU A 69 2.49 7.19 8.11
C LEU A 69 2.75 5.84 8.79
N ILE A 70 4.01 5.48 9.01
CA ILE A 70 4.38 4.24 9.70
C ILE A 70 3.87 4.24 11.14
N ASN A 71 3.93 5.38 11.83
CA ASN A 71 3.34 5.52 13.15
C ASN A 71 1.84 5.27 13.09
N THR A 72 1.09 5.89 12.17
CA THR A 72 -0.34 5.65 11.97
C THR A 72 -0.65 4.17 11.69
N TRP A 73 0.13 3.52 10.84
CA TRP A 73 -0.04 2.10 10.52
C TRP A 73 0.27 1.18 11.70
N ASN A 74 1.16 1.58 12.62
CA ASN A 74 1.57 0.75 13.75
C ASN A 74 0.89 1.13 15.07
N SER A 75 0.30 2.32 15.18
CA SER A 75 -0.30 2.84 16.41
C SER A 75 -1.68 2.26 16.70
N GLY A 76 -2.23 1.42 15.81
CA GLY A 76 -3.33 0.52 16.14
C GLY A 76 -4.50 1.21 16.84
N ASP A 77 -4.99 2.34 16.30
CA ASP A 77 -6.33 2.79 16.69
C ASP A 77 -7.30 1.69 16.23
N GLU A 78 -7.77 0.90 17.21
CA GLU A 78 -8.27 -0.48 17.05
C GLU A 78 -9.49 -0.59 16.14
N GLY A 79 -10.13 0.53 15.79
CA GLY A 79 -11.25 0.60 14.86
C GLY A 79 -10.89 0.69 13.37
N ASN A 80 -9.64 0.97 12.99
CA ASN A 80 -9.29 1.29 11.59
C ASN A 80 -8.21 0.38 10.96
N CYS A 81 -7.27 -0.14 11.75
CA CYS A 81 -6.15 -0.94 11.23
C CYS A 81 -6.49 -2.44 11.11
N THR A 82 -7.25 -2.98 12.05
CA THR A 82 -7.72 -4.38 12.05
C THR A 82 -8.71 -4.63 10.91
N CYS A 83 -9.56 -3.66 10.61
CA CYS A 83 -10.53 -3.67 9.51
C CYS A 83 -9.83 -3.69 8.14
N ARG A 84 -8.72 -2.96 7.97
CA ARG A 84 -7.94 -2.91 6.71
C ARG A 84 -7.10 -4.16 6.44
N MET A 85 -6.72 -4.92 7.48
CA MET A 85 -6.03 -6.21 7.28
C MET A 85 -7.00 -7.39 7.18
N ALA A 86 -8.20 -7.28 7.77
CA ALA A 86 -9.24 -8.29 7.65
C ALA A 86 -9.76 -8.44 6.21
N ILE A 87 -9.61 -7.40 5.39
CA ILE A 87 -10.02 -7.36 3.99
C ILE A 87 -8.76 -7.13 3.16
N ASN A 88 -8.27 -8.16 2.47
CA ASN A 88 -7.35 -7.93 1.36
C ASN A 88 -8.19 -7.26 0.26
N PRO A 89 -7.92 -6.00 -0.14
CA PRO A 89 -8.70 -5.32 -1.17
C PRO A 89 -8.59 -6.01 -2.54
N PHE A 90 -7.65 -6.94 -2.68
CA PHE A 90 -7.45 -7.79 -3.85
C PHE A 90 -7.85 -9.25 -3.61
N ALA A 91 -8.52 -9.61 -2.52
CA ALA A 91 -9.09 -10.94 -2.36
C ALA A 91 -10.56 -10.93 -2.79
N ALA A 92 -10.96 -11.89 -3.61
CA ALA A 92 -12.37 -12.18 -3.80
C ALA A 92 -12.97 -12.57 -2.44
N GLU A 93 -14.11 -11.99 -2.07
CA GLU A 93 -14.90 -12.46 -0.93
C GLU A 93 -15.15 -13.97 -1.09
N ILE A 94 -14.89 -14.75 -0.04
CA ILE A 94 -15.26 -16.17 0.02
C ILE A 94 -16.70 -16.26 0.55
#